data_AF-A0A7C3JW57-F1
#
_entry.id   AF-A0A7C3JW57-F1
#
_cell.length_a   1.000
_cell.length_b   1.000
_cell.length_c   1.000
_cell.angle_alpha   90.00
_cell.angle_beta   90.00
_cell.angle_gamma   90.00
#
_symmetry.space_group_name_H-M   'P 1'
#
loop_
_entity.id
_entity.type
_entity.pdbx_description
1 polymer ?
#
loop_
_entity_poly.entity_id
_entity_poly.type
_entity_poly.pdbx_seq_one_letter_code
_entity_poly.pdbx_strand_id
1 'polypeptide(L)'
;MRVWPRLAGAAALALAAPAGADRIVLAPRGLVMPPLSLKVEALVRNDGNASLGWTRVGLPGEDLGLEVEIERAEVRGRVRQALSLQYTLTGNLFTDLVPALSLGVRDAGNSGREGRAFFAAATKTVGLSAAQELVVRRVDLHAAAGTGSLEGIMLGLDVRLRAGPTVSAEYLARRLNAAVSVPLGPFLSARVCSIDGEPFFGAVLSLRR
;
A
#
# COMPACT_ATOMS: atom_id res chain seq x y z
N MET A 1 45.64 9.92 2.26
CA MET A 1 44.60 9.95 1.21
C MET A 1 44.07 8.53 1.04
N ARG A 2 42.83 8.26 1.46
CA ARG A 2 42.22 6.91 1.46
C ARG A 2 41.35 6.75 0.21
N VAL A 3 41.75 5.82 -0.66
CA VAL A 3 41.02 5.46 -1.88
C VAL A 3 39.92 4.48 -1.50
N TRP A 4 38.66 4.82 -1.77
CA TRP A 4 37.53 3.91 -1.62
C TRP A 4 37.42 3.02 -2.88
N PRO A 5 37.33 1.69 -2.76
CA PRO A 5 37.07 0.83 -3.91
C PRO A 5 35.59 0.93 -4.28
N ARG A 6 35.33 1.21 -5.56
CA ARG A 6 33.99 1.11 -6.17
C ARG A 6 33.61 -0.36 -6.23
N LEU A 7 32.73 -0.81 -5.35
CA LEU A 7 32.02 -2.07 -5.53
C LEU A 7 30.93 -1.84 -6.60
N ALA A 8 31.31 -2.08 -7.85
CA ALA A 8 30.37 -2.34 -8.94
C ALA A 8 29.78 -3.75 -8.72
N GLY A 9 28.75 -3.84 -7.89
CA GLY A 9 27.96 -5.05 -7.69
C GLY A 9 26.90 -5.15 -8.78
N ALA A 10 26.95 -6.24 -9.54
CA ALA A 10 26.04 -6.59 -10.62
C ALA A 10 24.57 -6.45 -10.20
N ALA A 11 23.84 -5.54 -10.86
CA ALA A 11 22.40 -5.44 -10.75
C ALA A 11 21.76 -6.59 -11.52
N ALA A 12 21.35 -7.63 -10.79
CA ALA A 12 20.53 -8.71 -11.31
C ALA A 12 19.22 -8.14 -11.87
N LEU A 13 18.92 -8.49 -13.13
CA LEU A 13 17.62 -8.27 -13.76
C LEU A 13 16.56 -9.09 -13.02
N ALA A 14 15.97 -8.50 -11.98
CA ALA A 14 14.72 -8.98 -11.41
C ALA A 14 13.58 -8.58 -12.35
N LEU A 15 12.95 -9.57 -12.98
CA LEU A 15 11.72 -9.41 -13.75
C LEU A 15 10.67 -8.73 -12.86
N ALA A 16 10.35 -7.47 -13.19
CA ALA A 16 9.41 -6.62 -12.46
C ALA A 16 7.98 -7.15 -12.59
N ALA A 17 7.61 -8.13 -11.76
CA ALA A 17 6.21 -8.41 -11.50
C ALA A 17 5.60 -7.23 -10.73
N PRO A 18 4.36 -6.83 -11.04
CA PRO A 18 3.67 -5.78 -10.31
C PRO A 18 3.60 -6.17 -8.83
N ALA A 19 4.28 -5.42 -7.96
CA ALA A 19 4.26 -5.64 -6.52
C ALA A 19 2.86 -5.28 -6.00
N GLY A 20 1.96 -6.26 -6.07
CA GLY A 20 0.60 -6.22 -5.54
C GLY A 20 0.65 -6.34 -4.03
N ALA A 21 1.24 -5.34 -3.37
CA ALA A 21 0.91 -5.10 -2.00
C ALA A 21 1.03 -3.65 -1.47
N ASP A 22 -0.09 -2.94 -1.48
CA ASP A 22 -0.29 -1.57 -1.04
C ASP A 22 -1.62 -1.32 -0.33
N ARG A 23 -1.68 -0.46 0.70
CA ARG A 23 -2.96 0.20 1.03
C ARG A 23 -3.51 0.85 -0.23
N ILE A 24 -4.84 0.98 -0.34
CA ILE A 24 -5.46 1.64 -1.50
C ILE A 24 -5.02 3.11 -1.48
N VAL A 25 -5.42 3.82 -0.41
CA VAL A 25 -4.83 5.07 0.04
C VAL A 25 -4.51 4.98 1.53
N LEU A 26 -5.52 4.70 2.37
CA LEU A 26 -5.39 4.49 3.81
C LEU A 26 -6.08 3.21 4.28
N ALA A 27 -7.12 2.74 3.58
CA ALA A 27 -7.91 1.58 3.98
C ALA A 27 -7.07 0.28 3.95
N PRO A 28 -7.30 -0.63 4.91
CA PRO A 28 -6.75 -1.98 4.86
C PRO A 28 -7.39 -2.79 3.74
N ARG A 29 -6.79 -3.93 3.41
CA ARG A 29 -7.19 -4.77 2.28
C ARG A 29 -6.81 -6.23 2.53
N GLY A 30 -7.39 -7.15 1.76
CA GLY A 30 -7.16 -8.59 1.92
C GLY A 30 -5.76 -9.10 1.51
N LEU A 31 -4.97 -8.28 0.82
CA LEU A 31 -3.64 -8.65 0.32
C LEU A 31 -2.53 -8.20 1.27
N VAL A 32 -1.47 -9.01 1.42
CA VAL A 32 -0.23 -8.68 2.15
C VAL A 32 0.98 -8.56 1.22
N MET A 33 2.07 -7.95 1.68
CA MET A 33 3.34 -7.90 0.95
C MET A 33 3.91 -9.29 0.63
N PRO A 34 4.43 -9.49 -0.61
CA PRO A 34 5.21 -10.69 -0.90
C PRO A 34 6.34 -10.88 0.12
N PRO A 35 6.70 -12.12 0.48
CA PRO A 35 7.82 -12.38 1.37
C PRO A 35 9.10 -11.67 0.91
N LEU A 36 9.88 -11.16 1.87
CA LEU A 36 11.16 -10.49 1.65
C LEU A 36 11.08 -9.26 0.74
N SER A 37 9.94 -8.59 0.69
CA SER A 37 9.77 -7.33 -0.02
C SER A 37 9.74 -6.14 0.94
N LEU A 38 10.24 -5.00 0.47
CA LEU A 38 10.30 -3.73 1.20
C LEU A 38 9.62 -2.66 0.37
N LYS A 39 8.79 -1.84 1.01
CA LYS A 39 8.17 -0.70 0.37
C LYS A 39 8.25 0.52 1.28
N VAL A 40 8.67 1.64 0.71
CA VAL A 40 8.78 2.93 1.40
C VAL A 40 7.98 3.94 0.62
N GLU A 41 7.10 4.65 1.29
CA GLU A 41 6.29 5.74 0.73
C GLU A 41 6.52 6.98 1.57
N ALA A 42 6.67 8.12 0.90
CA ALA A 42 6.78 9.42 1.53
C ALA A 42 5.91 10.40 0.76
N LEU A 43 5.03 11.10 1.46
CA LEU A 43 4.09 12.08 0.95
C LEU A 43 4.23 13.38 1.73
N VAL A 44 4.11 14.50 1.03
CA VAL A 44 4.10 15.85 1.59
C VAL A 44 2.84 16.56 1.12
N ARG A 45 2.15 17.23 2.04
CA ARG A 45 0.98 18.05 1.72
C ARG A 45 1.40 19.28 0.91
N ASN A 46 0.54 19.76 0.02
CA ASN A 46 0.85 20.89 -0.86
C ASN A 46 1.35 22.15 -0.12
N ASP A 47 0.85 22.40 1.09
CA ASP A 47 1.23 23.57 1.91
C ASP A 47 2.50 23.36 2.74
N GLY A 48 3.14 22.18 2.66
CA GLY A 48 4.34 21.81 3.41
C GLY A 48 4.15 21.57 4.91
N ASN A 49 2.94 21.77 5.45
CA ASN A 49 2.68 21.71 6.89
C ASN A 49 2.35 20.31 7.40
N ALA A 50 2.27 19.32 6.51
CA ALA A 50 2.11 17.93 6.87
C ALA A 50 2.93 17.00 5.97
N SER A 51 3.48 15.94 6.55
CA SER A 51 4.09 14.84 5.81
C SER A 51 3.66 13.50 6.39
N LEU A 52 3.53 12.51 5.52
CA LEU A 52 3.20 11.14 5.85
C LEU A 52 4.27 10.24 5.26
N GLY A 53 4.69 9.24 6.01
CA GLY A 53 5.68 8.28 5.58
C GLY A 53 5.29 6.89 6.05
N TRP A 54 5.49 5.90 5.20
CA TRP A 54 5.24 4.52 5.54
C TRP A 54 6.34 3.61 5.05
N THR A 55 6.72 2.68 5.91
CA THR A 55 7.67 1.61 5.60
C THR A 55 6.98 0.29 5.85
N ARG A 56 6.98 -0.60 4.85
CA ARG A 56 6.33 -1.90 4.93
C ARG A 56 7.27 -3.00 4.53
N VAL A 57 7.19 -4.10 5.27
CA VAL A 57 8.02 -5.29 5.07
C VAL A 57 7.11 -6.51 5.00
N GLY A 58 7.22 -7.26 3.90
CA GLY A 58 6.64 -8.58 3.78
C GLY A 58 7.56 -9.60 4.44
N LEU A 59 7.10 -10.23 5.51
CA LEU A 59 7.82 -11.28 6.21
C LEU A 59 7.46 -12.65 5.59
N PRO A 60 8.43 -13.58 5.54
CA PRO A 60 8.12 -14.96 5.20
C PRO A 60 7.20 -15.54 6.28
N GLY A 61 6.00 -15.93 5.88
CA GLY A 61 5.15 -16.82 6.67
C GLY A 61 5.23 -18.21 6.07
N GLU A 62 5.20 -19.24 6.90
CA GLU A 62 5.32 -20.63 6.45
C GLU A 62 4.23 -21.01 5.44
N ASP A 63 3.02 -20.43 5.55
CA ASP A 63 1.92 -20.69 4.59
C ASP A 63 1.10 -19.45 4.15
N LEU A 64 1.09 -18.37 4.94
CA LEU A 64 -0.01 -17.38 4.88
C LEU A 64 0.42 -15.91 5.06
N GLY A 65 1.68 -15.55 4.80
CA GLY A 65 2.14 -14.16 4.62
C GLY A 65 1.85 -13.14 5.75
N LEU A 66 2.90 -12.55 6.31
CA LEU A 66 2.79 -11.50 7.34
C LEU A 66 3.34 -10.18 6.79
N GLU A 67 2.64 -9.08 7.04
CA GLU A 67 3.07 -7.73 6.71
C GLU A 67 3.23 -6.90 7.99
N VAL A 68 4.36 -6.21 8.10
CA VAL A 68 4.63 -5.21 9.12
C VAL A 68 4.67 -3.84 8.48
N GLU A 69 4.00 -2.87 9.07
CA GLU A 69 3.97 -1.49 8.61
C GLU A 69 4.36 -0.53 9.73
N ILE A 70 5.24 0.41 9.42
CA ILE A 70 5.55 1.55 10.27
C ILE A 70 5.05 2.81 9.58
N GLU A 71 4.22 3.58 10.27
CA GLU A 71 3.78 4.92 9.88
C GLU A 71 4.57 5.97 10.64
N ARG A 72 4.96 7.05 9.95
CA ARG A 72 5.40 8.31 10.52
C ARG A 72 4.54 9.42 9.96
N ALA A 73 3.79 10.11 10.81
CA ALA A 73 3.00 11.28 10.45
C ALA A 73 3.56 12.51 11.15
N GLU A 74 3.78 13.59 10.41
CA GLU A 74 4.17 14.88 10.95
C GLU A 74 3.16 15.93 10.53
N VAL A 75 2.55 16.61 11.51
CA VAL A 75 1.55 17.66 11.27
C VAL A 75 1.90 18.87 12.14
N ARG A 76 2.22 20.00 11.51
CA ARG A 76 2.62 21.25 12.19
C ARG A 76 3.74 21.00 13.22
N GLY A 77 4.78 20.24 12.81
CA GLY A 77 5.94 19.89 13.64
C GLY A 77 5.70 18.83 14.73
N ARG A 78 4.47 18.33 14.90
CA ARG A 78 4.19 17.21 15.81
C ARG A 78 4.36 15.89 15.07
N VAL A 79 5.31 15.08 15.51
CA VAL A 79 5.58 13.76 14.96
C VAL A 79 4.82 12.70 15.74
N ARG A 80 4.17 11.79 15.03
CA ARG A 80 3.53 10.57 15.56
C ARG A 80 3.99 9.37 14.76
N GLN A 81 3.99 8.21 15.40
CA GLN A 81 4.39 6.96 14.78
C GLN A 81 3.41 5.86 15.14
N ALA A 82 3.16 4.96 14.19
CA ALA A 82 2.28 3.82 14.37
C ALA A 82 2.97 2.55 13.86
N LEU A 83 2.77 1.43 14.54
CA LEU A 83 3.19 0.11 14.09
C LEU A 83 1.94 -0.72 13.82
N SER A 84 1.80 -1.24 12.61
CA SER A 84 0.66 -2.07 12.21
C SER A 84 1.13 -3.45 11.76
N LEU A 85 0.26 -4.45 11.94
CA LEU A 85 0.49 -5.83 11.55
C LEU A 85 -0.72 -6.33 10.76
N GLN A 86 -0.47 -7.07 9.69
CA GLN A 86 -1.52 -7.70 8.88
C GLN A 86 -1.12 -9.11 8.48
N TYR A 87 -2.05 -10.05 8.60
CA TYR A 87 -1.88 -11.46 8.26
C TYR A 87 -2.96 -11.86 7.24
N THR A 88 -2.59 -12.55 6.15
CA THR A 88 -3.59 -13.06 5.19
C THR A 88 -4.05 -14.46 5.57
N LEU A 89 -5.35 -14.73 5.45
CA LEU A 89 -5.95 -16.03 5.78
C LEU A 89 -5.98 -16.99 4.57
N THR A 90 -5.90 -16.45 3.36
CA THR A 90 -6.09 -17.19 2.10
C THR A 90 -4.88 -17.09 1.17
N GLY A 91 -3.88 -16.28 1.54
CA GLY A 91 -2.77 -15.93 0.65
C GLY A 91 -3.17 -14.98 -0.48
N ASN A 92 -2.18 -14.58 -1.26
CA ASN A 92 -2.35 -13.66 -2.40
C ASN A 92 -2.58 -14.38 -3.74
N LEU A 93 -2.45 -15.71 -3.80
CA LEU A 93 -2.30 -16.46 -5.05
C LEU A 93 -3.59 -16.62 -5.86
N PHE A 94 -4.74 -16.67 -5.20
CA PHE A 94 -6.01 -17.04 -5.85
C PHE A 94 -7.04 -15.91 -5.91
N THR A 95 -6.59 -14.65 -5.90
CA THR A 95 -7.45 -13.46 -5.89
C THR A 95 -8.43 -13.37 -7.06
N ASP A 96 -8.09 -14.00 -8.19
CA ASP A 96 -8.92 -14.07 -9.39
C ASP A 96 -10.06 -15.08 -9.24
N LEU A 97 -9.94 -16.08 -8.36
CA LEU A 97 -10.95 -17.12 -8.08
C LEU A 97 -11.74 -16.83 -6.82
N VAL A 98 -11.06 -16.60 -5.70
CA VAL A 98 -11.65 -16.28 -4.39
C VAL A 98 -11.11 -14.96 -3.85
N PRO A 99 -11.87 -14.20 -3.04
CA PRO A 99 -11.31 -13.03 -2.38
C PRO A 99 -10.12 -13.41 -1.49
N ALA A 100 -9.03 -12.65 -1.57
CA ALA A 100 -8.01 -12.69 -0.53
C ALA A 100 -8.59 -12.11 0.76
N LEU A 101 -8.44 -12.80 1.88
CA LEU A 101 -8.89 -12.34 3.19
C LEU A 101 -7.69 -12.03 4.08
N SER A 102 -7.80 -11.01 4.91
CA SER A 102 -6.79 -10.67 5.92
C SER A 102 -7.42 -10.16 7.20
N LEU A 103 -6.65 -10.29 8.29
CA LEU A 103 -6.91 -9.68 9.58
C LEU A 103 -5.69 -8.85 9.97
N GLY A 104 -5.91 -7.80 10.76
CA GLY A 104 -4.79 -7.02 11.25
C GLY A 104 -5.13 -6.10 12.39
N VAL A 105 -4.07 -5.49 12.90
CA VAL A 105 -4.12 -4.41 13.88
C VAL A 105 -3.37 -3.22 13.30
N ARG A 106 -4.05 -2.07 13.26
CA ARG A 106 -3.44 -0.78 13.00
C ARG A 106 -3.04 -0.14 14.32
N ASP A 107 -1.87 0.47 14.33
CA ASP A 107 -1.31 1.18 15.50
C ASP A 107 -1.37 0.34 16.78
N ALA A 108 -0.71 -0.81 16.76
CA ALA A 108 -0.59 -1.72 17.90
C ALA A 108 -0.07 -1.01 19.16
N GLY A 109 0.78 0.01 19.00
CA GLY A 109 1.32 0.84 20.08
C GLY A 109 0.37 1.92 20.62
N ASN A 110 -0.73 2.20 19.92
CA ASN A 110 -1.64 3.33 20.21
C ASN A 110 -0.92 4.68 20.32
N SER A 111 0.10 4.90 19.49
CA SER A 111 0.94 6.10 19.50
C SER A 111 0.78 6.96 18.23
N GLY A 112 0.02 6.46 17.27
CA GLY A 112 -0.20 7.06 15.96
C GLY A 112 -1.26 8.17 15.96
N ARG A 113 -1.58 8.66 14.75
CA ARG A 113 -2.66 9.64 14.55
C ARG A 113 -4.03 9.02 14.79
N GLU A 114 -4.18 7.77 14.39
CA GLU A 114 -5.46 7.07 14.26
C GLU A 114 -5.79 6.21 15.50
N GLY A 115 -4.84 5.99 16.40
CA GLY A 115 -5.02 5.10 17.55
C GLY A 115 -5.18 3.63 17.15
N ARG A 116 -5.20 2.76 18.16
CA ARG A 116 -5.29 1.31 17.93
C ARG A 116 -6.64 0.92 17.31
N ALA A 117 -6.60 0.15 16.23
CA ALA A 117 -7.77 -0.39 15.56
C ALA A 117 -7.54 -1.82 15.08
N PHE A 118 -8.55 -2.68 15.20
CA PHE A 118 -8.54 -4.01 14.59
C PHE A 118 -9.36 -3.98 13.31
N PHE A 119 -9.00 -4.81 12.34
CA PHE A 119 -9.74 -4.89 11.09
C PHE A 119 -9.75 -6.29 10.49
N ALA A 120 -10.76 -6.53 9.67
CA ALA A 120 -10.84 -7.60 8.70
C ALA A 120 -10.99 -6.99 7.31
N ALA A 121 -10.31 -7.56 6.31
CA ALA A 121 -10.36 -7.04 4.96
C ALA A 121 -10.37 -8.14 3.91
N ALA A 122 -10.97 -7.83 2.77
CA ALA A 122 -11.12 -8.69 1.61
C ALA A 122 -10.69 -7.94 0.35
N THR A 123 -10.00 -8.63 -0.56
CA THR A 123 -9.63 -8.11 -1.88
C THR A 123 -10.01 -9.12 -2.94
N LYS A 124 -10.68 -8.68 -4.01
CA LYS A 124 -11.04 -9.52 -5.15
C LYS A 124 -10.54 -8.89 -6.44
N THR A 125 -9.78 -9.64 -7.24
CA THR A 125 -9.47 -9.20 -8.60
C THR A 125 -10.70 -9.44 -9.47
N VAL A 126 -11.08 -8.44 -10.26
CA VAL A 126 -12.18 -8.52 -11.20
C VAL A 126 -11.65 -9.02 -12.55
N GLY A 127 -12.31 -10.05 -13.10
CA GLY A 127 -12.02 -10.53 -14.45
C GLY A 127 -12.35 -9.47 -15.49
N LEU A 128 -11.45 -9.26 -16.45
CA LEU A 128 -11.60 -8.29 -17.52
C LEU A 128 -11.92 -9.02 -18.82
N SER A 129 -12.77 -8.41 -19.65
CA SER A 129 -12.95 -8.85 -21.04
C SER A 129 -11.70 -8.51 -21.88
N ALA A 130 -11.51 -9.21 -23.00
CA ALA A 130 -10.39 -8.95 -23.91
C ALA A 130 -10.32 -7.48 -24.38
N ALA A 131 -11.47 -6.82 -24.58
CA ALA A 131 -11.52 -5.41 -24.95
C ALA A 131 -11.07 -4.49 -23.81
N GLN A 132 -11.50 -4.76 -22.57
CA GLN A 132 -11.08 -3.99 -21.39
C GLN A 132 -9.58 -4.17 -21.14
N GLU A 133 -9.06 -5.38 -21.34
CA GLU A 133 -7.65 -5.66 -21.15
C GLU A 133 -6.74 -4.78 -22.02
N LEU A 134 -7.20 -4.30 -23.18
CA LEU A 134 -6.41 -3.40 -24.04
C LEU A 134 -5.99 -2.11 -23.33
N VAL A 135 -6.77 -1.65 -22.35
CA VAL A 135 -6.55 -0.39 -21.64
C VAL A 135 -6.20 -0.64 -20.17
N VAL A 136 -6.87 -1.60 -19.54
CA VAL A 136 -6.77 -1.90 -18.12
C VAL A 136 -6.05 -3.22 -17.94
N ARG A 137 -4.97 -3.23 -17.18
CA ARG A 137 -4.22 -4.45 -16.87
C ARG A 137 -4.85 -5.24 -15.75
N ARG A 138 -5.40 -4.56 -14.74
CA ARG A 138 -5.94 -5.19 -13.53
C ARG A 138 -6.91 -4.26 -12.84
N VAL A 139 -7.97 -4.83 -12.26
CA VAL A 139 -8.91 -4.15 -11.37
C VAL A 139 -9.03 -4.96 -10.09
N ASP A 140 -8.76 -4.34 -8.95
CA ASP A 140 -8.96 -4.94 -7.64
C ASP A 140 -10.06 -4.18 -6.89
N LEU A 141 -11.01 -4.93 -6.33
CA LEU A 141 -12.03 -4.44 -5.43
C LEU A 141 -11.67 -4.80 -4.00
N HIS A 142 -11.84 -3.86 -3.09
CA HIS A 142 -11.50 -3.99 -1.69
C HIS A 142 -12.72 -3.70 -0.82
N ALA A 143 -12.89 -4.51 0.22
CA ALA A 143 -13.85 -4.26 1.27
C ALA A 143 -13.19 -4.54 2.62
N ALA A 144 -13.46 -3.73 3.63
CA ALA A 144 -12.96 -3.97 4.97
C ALA A 144 -13.95 -3.48 6.03
N ALA A 145 -13.80 -3.99 7.25
CA ALA A 145 -14.48 -3.48 8.42
C ALA A 145 -13.53 -3.48 9.61
N GLY A 146 -13.68 -2.52 10.51
CA GLY A 146 -12.80 -2.39 11.67
C GLY A 146 -13.41 -1.66 12.86
N THR A 147 -12.56 -1.38 13.83
CA THR A 147 -12.89 -0.67 15.08
C THR A 147 -12.16 0.68 15.16
N GLY A 148 -12.55 1.54 16.09
CA GLY A 148 -11.84 2.79 16.37
C GLY A 148 -11.82 3.73 15.17
N SER A 149 -10.65 4.17 14.73
CA SER A 149 -10.49 5.01 13.53
C SER A 149 -10.89 4.33 12.21
N LEU A 150 -11.01 3.00 12.21
CA LEU A 150 -11.47 2.19 11.08
C LEU A 150 -12.93 1.73 11.25
N GLU A 151 -13.70 2.38 12.11
CA GLU A 151 -15.08 1.98 12.38
C GLU A 151 -15.97 2.06 11.13
N GLY A 152 -16.73 1.00 10.91
CA GLY A 152 -17.70 0.87 9.82
C GLY A 152 -17.15 0.10 8.62
N ILE A 153 -17.93 0.12 7.53
CA ILE A 153 -17.57 -0.52 6.27
C ILE A 153 -16.70 0.42 5.46
N MET A 154 -15.61 -0.12 4.94
CA MET A 154 -14.66 0.53 4.05
C MET A 154 -14.73 -0.15 2.69
N LEU A 155 -14.68 0.63 1.63
CA LEU A 155 -14.65 0.13 0.25
C LEU A 155 -13.52 0.80 -0.50
N GLY A 156 -12.95 0.11 -1.48
CA GLY A 156 -12.08 0.77 -2.42
C GLY A 156 -11.80 -0.03 -3.67
N LEU A 157 -11.08 0.62 -4.57
CA LEU A 157 -10.88 0.21 -5.94
C LEU A 157 -9.46 0.60 -6.35
N ASP A 158 -8.72 -0.36 -6.90
CA ASP A 158 -7.46 -0.12 -7.58
C ASP A 158 -7.59 -0.51 -9.06
N VAL A 159 -7.27 0.42 -9.96
CA VAL A 159 -7.27 0.22 -11.41
C VAL A 159 -5.86 0.44 -11.93
N ARG A 160 -5.21 -0.63 -12.35
CA ARG A 160 -3.91 -0.56 -13.01
C ARG A 160 -4.10 -0.51 -14.51
N LEU A 161 -3.64 0.56 -15.14
CA LEU A 161 -3.66 0.73 -16.58
C LEU A 161 -2.53 -0.06 -17.25
N ARG A 162 -2.74 -0.50 -18.49
CA ARG A 162 -1.69 -1.14 -19.30
C ARG A 162 -0.48 -0.23 -19.51
N ALA A 163 -0.72 1.07 -19.64
CA ALA A 163 0.33 2.09 -19.78
C ALA A 163 1.23 2.22 -18.53
N GLY A 164 0.86 1.60 -17.40
CA GLY A 164 1.66 1.63 -16.17
C GLY A 164 0.99 2.32 -14.97
N PRO A 165 0.32 3.47 -15.12
CA PRO A 165 -0.28 4.17 -14.00
C PRO A 165 -1.31 3.33 -13.26
N THR A 166 -1.44 3.60 -11.97
CA THR A 166 -2.48 3.03 -11.10
C THR A 166 -3.34 4.15 -10.55
N VAL A 167 -4.65 4.00 -10.68
CA VAL A 167 -5.65 4.90 -10.11
C VAL A 167 -6.34 4.17 -8.96
N SER A 168 -6.41 4.82 -7.82
CA SER A 168 -6.93 4.25 -6.58
C SER A 168 -8.02 5.16 -6.03
N ALA A 169 -9.09 4.58 -5.49
CA ALA A 169 -10.13 5.31 -4.77
C ALA A 169 -10.63 4.48 -3.60
N GLU A 170 -10.92 5.12 -2.48
CA GLU A 170 -11.48 4.47 -1.30
C GLU A 170 -12.51 5.36 -0.60
N TYR A 171 -13.43 4.70 0.09
CA TYR A 171 -14.36 5.28 1.03
C TYR A 171 -14.06 4.71 2.42
N LEU A 172 -13.56 5.56 3.30
CA LEU A 172 -13.09 5.22 4.66
C LEU A 172 -13.66 6.22 5.65
N ALA A 173 -14.34 5.75 6.71
CA ALA A 173 -14.86 6.60 7.78
C ALA A 173 -15.65 7.84 7.28
N ARG A 174 -16.50 7.63 6.26
CA ARG A 174 -17.30 8.67 5.55
C ARG A 174 -16.50 9.67 4.72
N ARG A 175 -15.24 9.36 4.39
CA ARG A 175 -14.36 10.21 3.61
C ARG A 175 -13.94 9.50 2.35
N LEU A 176 -13.88 10.24 1.25
CA LEU A 176 -13.37 9.77 -0.01
C LEU A 176 -11.88 10.12 -0.09
N ASN A 177 -11.04 9.12 -0.33
CA ASN A 177 -9.63 9.33 -0.66
C ASN A 177 -9.37 8.78 -2.06
N ALA A 178 -8.45 9.41 -2.78
CA ALA A 178 -8.07 8.98 -4.13
C ALA A 178 -6.58 9.16 -4.37
N ALA A 179 -6.00 8.34 -5.23
CA ALA A 179 -4.60 8.45 -5.59
C ALA A 179 -4.36 8.10 -7.06
N VAL A 180 -3.32 8.70 -7.63
CA VAL A 180 -2.73 8.32 -8.91
C VAL A 180 -1.25 8.07 -8.68
N SER A 181 -0.77 6.89 -9.06
CA SER A 181 0.63 6.50 -9.02
C SER A 181 1.16 6.27 -10.42
N VAL A 182 2.26 6.93 -10.76
CA VAL A 182 2.91 6.84 -12.07
C VAL A 182 4.29 6.20 -11.90
N PRO A 183 4.57 5.04 -12.52
CA PRO A 183 5.89 4.42 -12.45
C PRO A 183 6.92 5.30 -13.17
N LEU A 184 8.00 5.65 -12.47
CA LEU A 184 9.17 6.36 -13.02
C LEU A 184 10.32 5.41 -13.35
N GLY A 185 10.23 4.17 -12.90
CA GLY A 185 11.22 3.12 -13.11
C GLY A 185 10.74 1.80 -12.51
N PRO A 186 11.61 0.78 -12.47
CA PRO A 186 11.23 -0.55 -11.99
C PRO A 186 10.89 -0.60 -10.50
N PHE A 187 11.48 0.30 -9.70
CA PHE A 187 11.31 0.35 -8.25
C PHE A 187 10.72 1.67 -7.74
N LEU A 188 10.61 2.71 -8.59
CA LEU A 188 10.20 4.05 -8.17
C LEU A 188 8.90 4.47 -8.88
N SER A 189 7.98 5.04 -8.12
CA SER A 189 6.78 5.70 -8.66
C SER A 189 6.60 7.08 -8.03
N ALA A 190 6.13 8.05 -8.81
CA ALA A 190 5.57 9.28 -8.29
C ALA A 190 4.11 9.02 -7.89
N ARG A 191 3.64 9.68 -6.83
CA ARG A 191 2.27 9.53 -6.33
C ARG A 191 1.67 10.89 -6.01
N VAL A 192 0.43 11.08 -6.43
CA VAL A 192 -0.42 12.20 -6.06
C VAL A 192 -1.68 11.63 -5.44
N CYS A 193 -2.14 12.18 -4.32
CA CYS A 193 -3.36 11.71 -3.69
C CYS A 193 -4.12 12.85 -3.00
N SER A 194 -5.42 12.63 -2.80
CA SER A 194 -6.27 13.41 -1.92
C SER A 194 -6.59 12.54 -0.71
N ILE A 195 -6.16 13.00 0.47
CA ILE A 195 -6.41 12.34 1.75
C ILE A 195 -7.19 13.31 2.61
N ASP A 196 -8.39 12.92 3.06
CA ASP A 196 -9.29 13.78 3.84
C ASP A 196 -9.63 15.11 3.12
N GLY A 197 -9.62 15.12 1.77
CA GLY A 197 -9.80 16.32 0.95
C GLY A 197 -8.53 17.16 0.74
N GLU A 198 -7.43 16.81 1.38
CA GLU A 198 -6.15 17.53 1.29
C GLU A 198 -5.23 16.90 0.24
N PRO A 199 -4.58 17.70 -0.63
CA PRO A 199 -3.69 17.19 -1.65
C PRO A 199 -2.29 16.87 -1.10
N PHE A 200 -1.80 15.67 -1.41
CA PHE A 200 -0.47 15.18 -1.08
C PHE A 200 0.27 14.70 -2.34
N PHE A 201 1.58 14.92 -2.35
CA PHE A 201 2.48 14.52 -3.42
C PHE A 201 3.68 13.81 -2.86
N GLY A 202 4.23 12.84 -3.59
CA GLY A 202 5.44 12.18 -3.15
C GLY A 202 5.86 11.01 -4.00
N ALA A 203 6.55 10.07 -3.37
CA ALA A 203 7.21 8.99 -4.05
C ALA A 203 7.04 7.66 -3.30
N VAL A 204 7.04 6.59 -4.07
CA VAL A 204 6.93 5.21 -3.61
C VAL A 204 8.11 4.42 -4.16
N LEU A 205 8.92 3.89 -3.25
CA LEU A 205 10.00 2.95 -3.54
C LEU A 205 9.53 1.54 -3.21
N SER A 206 9.64 0.60 -4.15
CA SER A 206 9.29 -0.81 -3.97
C SER A 206 10.45 -1.71 -4.38
N LEU A 207 10.95 -2.50 -3.43
CA LEU A 207 12.03 -3.45 -3.63
C LEU A 207 11.52 -4.87 -3.37
N ARG A 208 11.88 -5.79 -4.25
CA ARG A 208 11.56 -7.21 -4.13
C ARG A 208 12.82 -8.02 -4.39
N ARG A 209 13.03 -9.07 -3.59
CA ARG A 209 14.10 -10.04 -3.79
C ARG A 209 13.65 -11.17 -4.70
#